data_AF-A0A428YN74-F1
#
_entry.id   AF-A0A428YN74-F1
#
_cell.length_a   1.000
_cell.length_b   1.000
_cell.length_c   1.000
_cell.angle_alpha   90.00
_cell.angle_beta   90.00
_cell.angle_gamma   90.00
#
_symmetry.space_group_name_H-M   'P 1'
#
loop_
_entity.id
_entity.type
_entity.pdbx_description
1 polymer ?
#
loop_
_entity_poly.entity_id
_entity_poly.type
_entity_poly.pdbx_seq_one_letter_code
_entity_poly.pdbx_strand_id
1 'polypeptide(L)'
;MRVDEYAAGRSLMPPKVLFWVVSAALVLAGAVVAAGVGIVGLVGRSGDDSTWRRWSDVGQAFGAVNSVVAALAVAALVITSMAQSRSQRDQQTEVSVRQLHVTLTRMAIDNPHLAEVWPRTTMEDPVAQSQHMYANLLLQHAWLQYTTGLATREEMISNFRYLFASPKVRAFWAKTANSRRSVYVEDTIEASMAAVADEIWREYEAVLACSGDNEPTPPGGRSVAADDTEPAAPGGPVCRTPTGDPSQLQAVSPA
;
A
#
# COMPACT_ATOMS: atom_id res chain seq x y z
N MET A 1 -19.51 1.37 -0.84
CA MET A 1 -18.86 2.21 -1.89
C MET A 1 -17.50 1.58 -2.25
N ARG A 2 -17.10 1.47 -3.53
CA ARG A 2 -16.06 0.50 -3.98
C ARG A 2 -14.65 1.13 -3.93
N VAL A 3 -13.74 0.56 -3.13
CA VAL A 3 -12.34 1.00 -2.91
C VAL A 3 -11.53 1.10 -4.21
N ASP A 4 -11.95 0.36 -5.24
CA ASP A 4 -11.36 0.33 -6.58
C ASP A 4 -11.32 1.71 -7.26
N GLU A 5 -12.21 2.65 -6.88
CA GLU A 5 -12.24 4.00 -7.47
C GLU A 5 -11.17 4.96 -6.89
N TYR A 6 -10.64 4.70 -5.69
CA TYR A 6 -9.63 5.58 -5.08
C TYR A 6 -8.23 5.45 -5.73
N ALA A 7 -7.95 4.33 -6.39
CA ALA A 7 -6.68 4.12 -7.08
C ALA A 7 -6.59 4.86 -8.44
N ALA A 8 -7.71 5.34 -8.98
CA ALA A 8 -7.78 5.88 -10.34
C ALA A 8 -7.45 7.38 -10.48
N GLY A 9 -7.07 8.06 -9.39
CA GLY A 9 -6.98 9.52 -9.34
C GLY A 9 -5.59 10.11 -9.13
N ARG A 10 -4.55 9.65 -9.85
CA ARG A 10 -3.23 10.33 -9.80
C ARG A 10 -2.37 10.15 -11.05
N SER A 11 -2.92 10.43 -12.24
CA SER A 11 -2.09 10.69 -13.43
C SER A 11 -1.72 12.18 -13.50
N LEU A 12 -0.79 12.59 -12.64
CA LEU A 12 0.18 13.62 -13.07
C LEU A 12 0.81 13.03 -14.35
N MET A 13 0.74 13.77 -15.46
CA MET A 13 1.06 13.36 -16.84
C MET A 13 2.01 12.17 -16.93
N PRO A 14 1.75 11.17 -17.80
CA PRO A 14 2.58 9.98 -17.91
C PRO A 14 4.05 10.39 -18.00
N PRO A 15 4.99 9.72 -17.30
CA PRO A 15 6.41 10.11 -17.29
C PRO A 15 6.99 10.19 -18.71
N LYS A 16 6.41 9.44 -19.65
CA LYS A 16 6.71 9.51 -21.08
C LYS A 16 6.35 10.86 -21.71
N VAL A 17 5.19 11.43 -21.38
CA VAL A 17 4.72 12.73 -21.89
C VAL A 17 5.60 13.86 -21.36
N LEU A 18 5.94 13.83 -20.07
CA LEU A 18 6.86 14.82 -19.49
C LEU A 18 8.25 14.74 -20.15
N PHE A 19 8.78 13.53 -20.36
CA PHE A 19 10.05 13.32 -21.06
C PHE A 19 10.02 13.89 -22.49
N TRP A 20 8.96 13.59 -23.26
CA TRP A 20 8.81 14.10 -24.63
C TRP A 20 8.71 15.62 -24.70
N VAL A 21 8.00 16.25 -23.75
CA VAL A 21 7.89 17.72 -23.70
C VAL A 21 9.25 18.37 -23.38
N VAL A 22 10.00 17.82 -22.43
CA VAL A 22 11.33 18.32 -22.08
C VAL A 22 12.33 18.11 -23.21
N SER A 23 12.31 16.94 -23.87
CA SER A 23 13.16 16.65 -25.02
C SER A 23 12.84 17.56 -26.21
N ALA A 24 11.55 17.80 -26.51
CA ALA A 24 11.14 18.70 -27.58
C ALA A 24 11.61 20.15 -27.30
N ALA A 25 11.51 20.61 -26.05
CA ALA A 25 12.00 21.92 -25.65
C ALA A 25 13.54 22.05 -25.79
N LEU A 26 14.30 21.01 -25.40
CA LEU A 26 15.75 20.98 -25.56
C LEU A 26 16.19 20.96 -27.02
N VAL A 27 15.49 20.20 -27.88
CA VAL A 27 15.77 20.15 -29.32
C VAL A 27 15.48 21.50 -29.97
N LEU A 28 14.37 22.15 -29.61
CA LEU A 28 14.03 23.48 -30.12
C LEU A 28 15.09 24.51 -29.71
N ALA A 29 15.49 24.51 -28.45
CA ALA A 29 16.55 25.40 -27.96
C ALA A 29 17.89 25.16 -28.68
N GLY A 30 18.28 23.89 -28.85
CA GLY A 30 19.49 23.52 -29.59
C GLY A 30 19.46 23.97 -31.05
N ALA A 31 18.32 23.82 -31.72
CA ALA A 31 18.14 24.26 -33.11
C ALA A 31 18.28 25.78 -33.27
N VAL A 32 17.72 26.55 -32.33
CA VAL A 32 17.83 28.02 -32.32
C VAL A 32 19.28 28.47 -32.13
N VAL A 33 20.03 27.81 -31.23
CA VAL A 33 21.45 28.11 -31.00
C VAL A 33 22.30 27.73 -32.23
N ALA A 34 22.07 26.55 -32.80
CA ALA A 34 22.80 26.09 -33.99
C ALA A 34 22.54 26.99 -35.21
N ALA A 35 21.30 27.46 -35.39
CA ALA A 35 20.97 28.42 -36.44
C ALA A 35 21.68 29.76 -36.23
N GLY A 36 21.74 30.27 -35.00
CA GLY A 36 22.47 31.49 -34.66
C GLY A 36 23.97 31.39 -34.96
N VAL A 37 24.61 30.31 -34.53
CA VAL A 37 26.05 30.08 -34.77
C VAL A 37 26.34 29.86 -36.27
N GLY A 38 25.46 29.13 -36.97
CA GLY A 38 25.60 28.87 -38.41
C GLY A 38 25.57 30.14 -39.25
N ILE A 39 24.66 31.08 -38.93
CA ILE A 39 24.55 32.36 -39.63
C ILE A 39 25.78 33.24 -39.36
N VAL A 40 26.28 33.29 -38.11
CA VAL A 40 27.51 34.01 -37.76
C VAL A 40 28.72 33.45 -38.52
N GLY A 41 28.85 32.12 -38.58
CA GLY A 41 29.94 31.46 -39.30
C GLY A 41 29.89 31.66 -40.82
N LEU A 42 28.70 31.87 -41.40
CA LEU A 42 28.53 32.14 -42.82
C LEU A 42 28.91 33.60 -43.16
N VAL A 43 28.47 34.56 -42.34
CA VAL A 43 28.66 36.01 -42.56
C VAL A 43 30.08 36.47 -42.20
N GLY A 44 30.68 35.89 -41.16
CA GLY A 44 32.03 36.23 -40.69
C GLY A 44 33.14 35.96 -41.71
N ARG A 45 32.86 35.16 -42.75
CA ARG A 45 33.79 34.94 -43.87
C ARG A 45 33.83 36.09 -44.88
N SER A 46 32.96 37.10 -44.74
CA SER A 46 32.72 38.12 -45.78
C SER A 46 32.54 39.57 -45.28
N GLY A 47 32.71 39.85 -43.98
CA GLY A 47 32.30 41.13 -43.35
C GLY A 47 33.41 42.15 -43.10
N ASP A 48 33.17 43.40 -43.53
CA ASP A 48 33.97 44.62 -43.28
C ASP A 48 33.68 45.26 -41.89
N ASP A 49 34.57 46.12 -41.37
CA ASP A 49 34.53 46.68 -40.00
C ASP A 49 33.22 47.43 -39.65
N SER A 50 32.60 48.07 -40.65
CA SER A 50 31.30 48.74 -40.50
C SER A 50 30.13 47.76 -40.29
N THR A 51 30.26 46.54 -40.80
CA THR A 51 29.28 45.46 -40.64
C THR A 51 29.32 44.92 -39.20
N TRP A 52 30.52 44.82 -38.62
CA TRP A 52 30.72 44.36 -37.24
C TRP A 52 30.10 45.31 -36.19
N ARG A 53 30.14 46.63 -36.41
CA ARG A 53 29.47 47.60 -35.53
C ARG A 53 27.94 47.47 -35.55
N ARG A 54 27.32 47.31 -36.73
CA ARG A 54 25.87 47.06 -36.83
C ARG A 54 25.46 45.73 -36.20
N TRP A 55 26.33 44.73 -36.25
CA TRP A 55 26.11 43.44 -35.59
C TRP A 55 26.26 43.49 -34.07
N SER A 56 27.07 44.39 -33.52
CA SER A 56 27.14 44.63 -32.08
C SER A 56 25.79 45.10 -31.52
N ASP A 57 25.12 46.03 -32.21
CA ASP A 57 23.79 46.52 -31.83
C ASP A 57 22.74 45.38 -31.87
N VAL A 58 22.88 44.47 -32.84
CA VAL A 58 22.03 43.27 -32.96
C VAL A 58 22.36 42.24 -31.86
N GLY A 59 23.63 42.04 -31.52
CA GLY A 59 24.07 41.17 -30.42
C GLY A 59 23.54 41.61 -29.06
N GLN A 60 23.40 42.92 -28.85
CA GLN A 60 22.82 43.48 -27.63
C GLN A 60 21.31 43.16 -27.51
N ALA A 61 20.58 43.14 -28.63
CA ALA A 61 19.20 42.68 -28.66
C ALA A 61 19.06 41.17 -28.36
N PHE A 62 20.00 40.35 -28.85
CA PHE A 62 20.04 38.92 -28.51
C PHE A 62 20.30 38.66 -27.03
N GLY A 63 21.14 39.48 -26.37
CA GLY A 63 21.36 39.42 -24.93
C GLY A 63 20.08 39.69 -24.13
N ALA A 64 19.30 40.70 -24.54
CA ALA A 64 18.01 41.00 -23.93
C ALA A 64 17.01 39.83 -24.09
N VAL A 65 16.89 39.26 -25.29
CA VAL A 65 16.00 38.12 -25.55
C VAL A 65 16.41 36.87 -24.75
N ASN A 66 17.71 36.57 -24.68
CA ASN A 66 18.19 35.39 -23.94
C ASN A 66 17.93 35.50 -22.42
N SER A 67 18.00 36.72 -21.87
CA SER A 67 17.69 36.95 -20.45
C SER A 67 16.24 36.65 -20.11
N VAL A 68 15.31 36.97 -21.02
CA VAL A 68 13.88 36.67 -20.87
C VAL A 68 13.62 35.16 -20.91
N VAL A 69 14.28 34.45 -21.84
CA VAL A 69 14.16 32.98 -21.95
C VAL A 69 14.73 32.29 -20.70
N ALA A 70 15.89 32.73 -20.21
CA ALA A 70 16.48 32.20 -18.99
C ALA A 70 15.59 32.45 -17.76
N ALA A 71 15.00 33.64 -17.63
CA ALA A 71 14.07 33.96 -16.55
C ALA A 71 12.81 33.07 -16.58
N LEU A 72 12.25 32.82 -17.76
CA LEU A 72 11.12 31.91 -17.94
C LEU A 72 11.48 30.46 -17.60
N ALA A 73 12.68 30.00 -17.98
CA ALA A 73 13.16 28.66 -17.65
C ALA A 73 13.31 28.46 -16.13
N VAL A 74 13.89 29.45 -15.43
CA VAL A 74 14.01 29.42 -13.97
C VAL A 74 12.63 29.46 -13.31
N ALA A 75 11.72 30.30 -13.80
CA ALA A 75 10.36 30.35 -13.28
C ALA A 75 9.64 28.99 -13.44
N ALA A 76 9.76 28.35 -14.60
CA ALA A 76 9.21 27.01 -14.83
C ALA A 76 9.81 25.96 -13.88
N LEU A 77 11.12 26.01 -13.64
CA LEU A 77 11.79 25.11 -12.68
C LEU A 77 11.29 25.33 -11.24
N VAL A 78 11.15 26.59 -10.82
CA VAL A 78 10.64 26.93 -9.48
C VAL A 78 9.19 26.47 -9.31
N ILE A 79 8.34 26.70 -10.31
CA ILE A 79 6.94 26.23 -10.31
C ILE A 79 6.90 24.70 -10.22
N THR A 80 7.73 24.01 -11.01
CA THR A 80 7.82 22.54 -11.00
C THR A 80 8.29 22.02 -9.63
N SER A 81 9.33 22.62 -9.06
CA SER A 81 9.86 22.27 -7.74
C SER A 81 8.83 22.49 -6.64
N MET A 82 8.09 23.60 -6.67
CA MET A 82 7.01 23.86 -5.72
C MET A 82 5.87 22.85 -5.86
N ALA A 83 5.46 22.49 -7.08
CA ALA A 83 4.44 21.48 -7.32
C ALA A 83 4.90 20.09 -6.82
N GLN A 84 6.18 19.75 -7.01
CA GLN A 84 6.76 18.49 -6.56
C GLN A 84 6.91 18.43 -5.03
N SER A 85 7.22 19.56 -4.38
CA SER A 85 7.35 19.67 -2.92
C SER A 85 6.05 19.43 -2.17
N ARG A 86 4.89 19.80 -2.75
CA ARG A 86 3.58 19.58 -2.14
C ARG A 86 3.24 18.09 -2.11
N SER A 87 3.44 17.39 -3.22
CA SER A 87 3.19 15.95 -3.35
C SER A 87 4.05 15.10 -2.41
N GLN A 88 5.27 15.54 -2.09
CA GLN A 88 6.16 14.83 -1.15
C GLN A 88 5.75 15.03 0.31
N ARG A 89 5.25 16.21 0.70
CA ARG A 89 4.90 16.52 2.09
C ARG A 89 3.74 15.67 2.59
N ASP A 90 2.71 15.49 1.77
CA ASP A 90 1.55 14.68 2.14
C ASP A 90 1.96 13.22 2.39
N GLN A 91 2.82 12.67 1.51
CA GLN A 91 3.36 11.32 1.68
C GLN A 91 4.23 11.18 2.94
N GLN A 92 5.01 12.22 3.29
CA GLN A 92 5.85 12.20 4.49
C GLN A 92 5.03 12.19 5.78
N THR A 93 3.90 12.90 5.82
CA THR A 93 3.03 12.90 7.01
C THR A 93 2.40 11.54 7.28
N GLU A 94 1.99 10.85 6.22
CA GLU A 94 1.39 9.53 6.35
C GLU A 94 2.41 8.48 6.83
N VAL A 95 3.63 8.53 6.29
CA VAL A 95 4.73 7.65 6.71
C VAL A 95 5.13 7.90 8.17
N SER A 96 5.17 9.17 8.61
CA SER A 96 5.57 9.50 9.98
C SER A 96 4.56 9.03 11.02
N VAL A 97 3.25 9.18 10.75
CA VAL A 97 2.18 8.66 11.63
C VAL A 97 2.26 7.14 11.76
N ARG A 98 2.54 6.44 10.66
CA ARG A 98 2.70 4.97 10.66
C ARG A 98 3.91 4.52 11.47
N GLN A 99 5.05 5.19 11.28
CA GLN A 99 6.26 4.92 12.07
C GLN A 99 6.00 5.16 13.56
N LEU A 100 5.31 6.23 13.92
CA LEU A 100 4.93 6.51 15.29
C LEU A 100 4.06 5.38 15.87
N HIS A 101 3.07 4.87 15.12
CA HIS A 101 2.24 3.76 15.58
C HIS A 101 3.05 2.48 15.88
N VAL A 102 3.98 2.13 14.98
CA VAL A 102 4.90 0.99 15.18
C VAL A 102 5.79 1.22 16.41
N THR A 103 6.34 2.41 16.59
CA THR A 103 7.17 2.76 17.74
C THR A 103 6.40 2.70 19.06
N LEU A 104 5.19 3.27 19.12
CA LEU A 104 4.33 3.21 20.30
C LEU A 104 3.97 1.76 20.67
N THR A 105 3.65 0.95 19.68
CA THR A 105 3.31 -0.46 19.88
C THR A 105 4.52 -1.26 20.36
N ARG A 106 5.68 -1.04 19.75
CA ARG A 106 6.94 -1.65 20.19
C ARG A 106 7.28 -1.28 21.64
N MET A 107 7.15 0.00 22.00
CA MET A 107 7.38 0.44 23.38
C MET A 107 6.43 -0.23 24.36
N ALA A 108 5.16 -0.43 24.00
CA ALA A 108 4.20 -1.16 24.82
C ALA A 108 4.54 -2.66 24.95
N ILE A 109 5.01 -3.30 23.87
CA ILE A 109 5.46 -4.70 23.90
C ILE A 109 6.69 -4.87 24.80
N ASP A 110 7.67 -3.96 24.68
CA ASP A 110 8.93 -4.01 25.44
C ASP A 110 8.72 -3.62 26.92
N ASN A 111 7.66 -2.85 27.24
CA ASN A 111 7.37 -2.34 28.57
C ASN A 111 5.93 -2.67 29.00
N PRO A 112 5.71 -3.78 29.73
CA PRO A 112 4.37 -4.22 30.12
C PRO A 112 3.55 -3.17 30.88
N HIS A 113 4.20 -2.32 31.68
CA HIS A 113 3.53 -1.22 32.40
C HIS A 113 2.97 -0.13 31.47
N LEU A 114 3.54 0.07 30.27
CA LEU A 114 3.01 0.99 29.25
C LEU A 114 1.85 0.35 28.47
N ALA A 115 1.86 -0.98 28.33
CA ALA A 115 0.74 -1.72 27.73
C ALA A 115 -0.56 -1.58 28.55
N GLU A 116 -0.46 -1.20 29.82
CA GLU A 116 -1.61 -1.02 30.70
C GLU A 116 -2.55 0.13 30.30
N VAL A 117 -2.03 1.13 29.59
CA VAL A 117 -2.79 2.29 29.10
C VAL A 117 -3.68 1.92 27.91
N TRP A 118 -3.35 0.83 27.20
CA TRP A 118 -4.18 0.35 26.10
C TRP A 118 -5.50 -0.22 26.63
N PRO A 119 -6.64 0.03 25.94
CA PRO A 119 -7.92 -0.55 26.32
C PRO A 119 -7.83 -2.08 26.38
N ARG A 120 -7.82 -2.64 27.60
CA ARG A 120 -7.69 -4.09 27.78
C ARG A 120 -8.98 -4.76 27.37
N THR A 121 -8.91 -5.71 26.44
CA THR A 121 -10.08 -6.50 26.03
C THR A 121 -10.46 -7.56 27.07
N THR A 122 -9.54 -7.97 27.94
CA THR A 122 -9.76 -8.72 29.20
C THR A 122 -8.45 -8.68 30.02
N MET A 123 -8.47 -9.02 31.32
CA MET A 123 -7.24 -9.30 32.09
C MET A 123 -6.49 -10.48 31.46
N GLU A 124 -5.55 -10.19 30.56
CA GLU A 124 -4.71 -11.16 29.87
C GLU A 124 -3.33 -11.22 30.51
N ASP A 125 -2.71 -12.40 30.39
CA ASP A 125 -1.27 -12.57 30.57
C ASP A 125 -0.50 -11.58 29.67
N PRO A 126 0.53 -10.87 30.18
CA PRO A 126 1.32 -9.92 29.40
C PRO A 126 1.84 -10.48 28.06
N VAL A 127 2.17 -11.77 27.99
CA VAL A 127 2.64 -12.39 26.75
C VAL A 127 1.52 -12.47 25.70
N ALA A 128 0.31 -12.86 26.10
CA ALA A 128 -0.85 -12.89 25.21
C ALA A 128 -1.21 -11.48 24.72
N GLN A 129 -1.11 -10.47 25.60
CA GLN A 129 -1.32 -9.08 25.23
C GLN A 129 -0.31 -8.61 24.16
N SER A 130 0.97 -8.89 24.34
CA SER A 130 2.01 -8.55 23.35
C SER A 130 1.81 -9.28 22.01
N GLN A 131 1.37 -10.54 22.04
CA GLN A 131 1.01 -11.29 20.83
C GLN A 131 -0.17 -10.65 20.10
N HIS A 132 -1.18 -10.18 20.82
CA HIS A 132 -2.34 -9.48 20.25
C HIS A 132 -1.95 -8.13 19.64
N MET A 133 -1.08 -7.37 20.30
CA MET A 133 -0.54 -6.12 19.75
C MET A 133 0.24 -6.37 18.45
N TYR A 134 1.07 -7.42 18.43
CA TYR A 134 1.82 -7.79 17.23
C TYR A 134 0.90 -8.29 16.10
N ALA A 135 -0.13 -9.09 16.42
CA ALA A 135 -1.12 -9.54 15.46
C ALA A 135 -1.87 -8.36 14.80
N ASN A 136 -2.23 -7.34 15.59
CA ASN A 136 -2.82 -6.12 15.06
C ASN A 136 -1.90 -5.42 14.05
N LEU A 137 -0.59 -5.29 14.37
CA LEU A 137 0.38 -4.67 13.45
C LEU A 137 0.53 -5.45 12.14
N LEU A 138 0.55 -6.79 12.19
CA LEU A 138 0.66 -7.63 10.99
C LEU A 138 -0.54 -7.43 10.05
N LEU A 139 -1.76 -7.43 10.60
CA LEU A 139 -2.97 -7.22 9.82
C LEU A 139 -3.04 -5.81 9.22
N GLN A 140 -2.74 -4.78 10.02
CA GLN A 140 -2.68 -3.41 9.54
C GLN A 140 -1.60 -3.22 8.48
N HIS A 141 -0.44 -3.87 8.62
CA HIS A 141 0.63 -3.81 7.63
C HIS A 141 0.22 -4.39 6.27
N ALA A 142 -0.39 -5.59 6.26
CA ALA A 142 -0.86 -6.20 5.02
C ALA A 142 -1.97 -5.36 4.34
N TRP A 143 -2.88 -4.77 5.13
CA TRP A 143 -3.86 -3.82 4.61
C TRP A 143 -3.24 -2.54 4.03
N LEU A 144 -2.18 -2.06 4.68
CA LEU A 144 -1.44 -0.88 4.25
C LEU A 144 -0.79 -1.06 2.88
N GLN A 145 -0.18 -2.23 2.65
CA GLN A 145 0.44 -2.55 1.37
C GLN A 145 -0.60 -2.50 0.24
N TYR A 146 -1.81 -3.00 0.49
CA TYR A 146 -2.92 -2.92 -0.45
C TYR A 146 -3.36 -1.48 -0.72
N THR A 147 -3.68 -0.71 0.33
CA THR A 147 -4.22 0.66 0.19
C THR A 147 -3.22 1.65 -0.41
N THR A 148 -1.91 1.40 -0.25
CA THR A 148 -0.84 2.20 -0.87
C THR A 148 -0.52 1.77 -2.30
N GLY A 149 -1.13 0.69 -2.81
CA GLY A 149 -0.88 0.14 -4.14
C GLY A 149 0.44 -0.63 -4.26
N LEU A 150 1.07 -0.99 -3.14
CA LEU A 150 2.27 -1.85 -3.12
C LEU A 150 1.91 -3.34 -3.29
N ALA A 151 0.69 -3.72 -2.97
CA ALA A 151 0.14 -5.06 -3.17
C ALA A 151 -1.22 -4.97 -3.86
N THR A 152 -1.51 -5.97 -4.68
CA THR A 152 -2.83 -6.20 -5.27
C THR A 152 -3.82 -6.71 -4.22
N ARG A 153 -5.11 -6.70 -4.55
CA ARG A 153 -6.16 -7.23 -3.67
C ARG A 153 -5.97 -8.74 -3.44
N GLU A 154 -5.55 -9.46 -4.46
CA GLU A 154 -5.30 -10.90 -4.43
C GLU A 154 -4.12 -11.24 -3.51
N GLU A 155 -3.03 -10.48 -3.61
CA GLU A 155 -1.88 -10.62 -2.71
C GLU A 155 -2.24 -10.30 -1.25
N MET A 156 -3.06 -9.27 -1.03
CA MET A 156 -3.58 -8.94 0.30
C MET A 156 -4.42 -10.09 0.89
N ILE A 157 -5.32 -10.68 0.10
CA ILE A 157 -6.11 -11.84 0.54
C ILE A 157 -5.21 -13.03 0.85
N SER A 158 -4.20 -13.29 0.01
CA SER A 158 -3.21 -14.34 0.25
C SER A 158 -2.45 -14.12 1.56
N ASN A 159 -2.01 -12.88 1.82
CA ASN A 159 -1.35 -12.50 3.07
C ASN A 159 -2.27 -12.69 4.28
N PHE A 160 -3.53 -12.26 4.18
CA PHE A 160 -4.50 -12.49 5.26
C PHE A 160 -4.72 -13.97 5.52
N ARG A 161 -4.88 -14.81 4.49
CA ARG A 161 -4.98 -16.26 4.65
C ARG A 161 -3.77 -16.85 5.36
N TYR A 162 -2.56 -16.44 4.96
CA TYR A 162 -1.33 -16.85 5.62
C TYR A 162 -1.30 -16.44 7.11
N LEU A 163 -1.68 -15.20 7.43
CA LEU A 163 -1.74 -14.71 8.82
C LEU A 163 -2.81 -15.46 9.65
N PHE A 164 -3.99 -15.67 9.08
CA PHE A 164 -5.09 -16.38 9.73
C PHE A 164 -4.85 -17.89 9.88
N ALA A 165 -3.83 -18.46 9.25
CA ALA A 165 -3.39 -19.82 9.56
C ALA A 165 -2.89 -19.95 11.02
N SER A 166 -2.40 -18.86 11.62
CA SER A 166 -1.98 -18.84 13.03
C SER A 166 -3.18 -18.82 13.99
N PRO A 167 -3.27 -19.76 14.95
CA PRO A 167 -4.33 -19.76 15.97
C PRO A 167 -4.34 -18.49 16.83
N LYS A 168 -3.17 -17.86 17.04
CA LYS A 168 -3.05 -16.64 17.85
C LYS A 168 -3.69 -15.44 17.14
N VAL A 169 -3.53 -15.34 15.82
CA VAL A 169 -4.16 -14.27 15.02
C VAL A 169 -5.67 -14.48 14.95
N ARG A 170 -6.15 -15.72 14.81
CA ARG A 170 -7.59 -16.03 14.88
C ARG A 170 -8.18 -15.70 16.25
N ALA A 171 -7.52 -16.08 17.34
CA ALA A 171 -7.96 -15.77 18.70
C ALA A 171 -8.02 -14.26 18.95
N PHE A 172 -6.98 -13.52 18.53
CA PHE A 172 -6.98 -12.05 18.55
C PHE A 172 -8.19 -11.49 17.81
N TRP A 173 -8.41 -11.96 16.57
CA TRP A 173 -9.46 -11.47 15.69
C TRP A 173 -10.84 -11.71 16.30
N ALA A 174 -11.12 -12.91 16.80
CA ALA A 174 -12.38 -13.23 17.48
C ALA A 174 -12.59 -12.35 18.73
N LYS A 175 -11.55 -12.19 19.55
CA LYS A 175 -11.64 -11.44 20.81
C LYS A 175 -11.93 -9.95 20.61
N THR A 176 -11.39 -9.36 19.56
CA THR A 176 -11.56 -7.93 19.26
C THR A 176 -12.81 -7.62 18.42
N ALA A 177 -13.62 -8.61 18.07
CA ALA A 177 -14.80 -8.45 17.21
C ALA A 177 -15.81 -7.42 17.74
N ASN A 178 -16.09 -7.41 19.05
CA ASN A 178 -17.01 -6.43 19.65
C ASN A 178 -16.48 -4.99 19.54
N SER A 179 -15.19 -4.79 19.84
CA SER A 179 -14.56 -3.48 19.72
C SER A 179 -14.63 -2.97 18.27
N ARG A 180 -14.26 -3.81 17.29
CA ARG A 180 -14.33 -3.46 15.87
C ARG A 180 -15.75 -3.08 15.44
N ARG A 181 -16.76 -3.88 15.81
CA ARG A 181 -18.16 -3.58 15.49
C ARG A 181 -18.68 -2.30 16.13
N SER A 182 -18.16 -1.91 17.29
CA SER A 182 -18.58 -0.68 17.98
C SER A 182 -17.87 0.59 17.50
N VAL A 183 -16.63 0.46 17.01
CA VAL A 183 -15.76 1.60 16.66
C VAL A 183 -15.78 1.89 15.16
N TYR A 184 -15.89 0.87 14.33
CA TYR A 184 -15.83 1.06 12.87
C TYR A 184 -17.14 1.64 12.35
N VAL A 185 -17.03 2.79 11.68
CA VAL A 185 -18.14 3.42 10.97
C VAL A 185 -18.38 2.65 9.68
N GLU A 186 -19.65 2.41 9.35
CA GLU A 186 -20.05 1.74 8.11
C GLU A 186 -19.54 2.50 6.87
N ASP A 187 -19.34 1.79 5.77
CA ASP A 187 -18.81 2.33 4.49
C ASP A 187 -17.39 2.94 4.53
N THR A 188 -16.64 2.76 5.62
CA THR A 188 -15.22 3.14 5.70
C THR A 188 -14.28 2.11 5.09
N ILE A 189 -13.06 2.54 4.77
CA ILE A 189 -11.98 1.67 4.29
C ILE A 189 -11.66 0.62 5.37
N GLU A 190 -11.66 1.00 6.64
CA GLU A 190 -11.42 0.13 7.79
C GLU A 190 -12.53 -0.94 7.95
N ALA A 191 -13.79 -0.56 7.71
CA ALA A 191 -14.90 -1.52 7.68
C ALA A 191 -14.74 -2.53 6.52
N SER A 192 -14.24 -2.08 5.37
CA SER A 192 -13.97 -2.98 4.23
C SER A 192 -12.86 -3.99 4.53
N MET A 193 -11.78 -3.57 5.22
CA MET A 193 -10.73 -4.47 5.72
C MET A 193 -11.33 -5.53 6.64
N ALA A 194 -12.14 -5.08 7.61
CA ALA A 194 -12.75 -5.95 8.59
C ALA A 194 -13.65 -7.00 7.93
N ALA A 195 -14.43 -6.61 6.92
CA ALA A 195 -15.30 -7.52 6.19
C ALA A 195 -14.52 -8.64 5.48
N VAL A 196 -13.43 -8.30 4.78
CA VAL A 196 -12.56 -9.30 4.11
C VAL A 196 -11.91 -10.24 5.12
N ALA A 197 -11.40 -9.69 6.22
CA ALA A 197 -10.79 -10.48 7.28
C ALA A 197 -11.80 -11.38 8.02
N ASP A 198 -13.04 -10.90 8.25
CA ASP A 198 -14.13 -11.68 8.84
C ASP A 198 -14.61 -12.82 7.92
N GLU A 199 -14.56 -12.64 6.61
CA GLU A 199 -14.82 -13.71 5.63
C GLU A 199 -13.76 -14.81 5.74
N ILE A 200 -12.47 -14.45 5.63
CA ILE A 200 -11.36 -15.41 5.71
C ILE A 200 -11.35 -16.13 7.07
N TRP A 201 -11.56 -15.40 8.17
CA TRP A 201 -11.61 -15.99 9.50
C TRP A 201 -12.74 -17.03 9.61
N ARG A 202 -13.94 -16.73 9.09
CA ARG A 202 -15.07 -17.68 9.08
C ARG A 202 -14.78 -18.92 8.24
N GLU A 203 -14.09 -18.79 7.11
CA GLU A 203 -13.66 -19.93 6.29
C GLU A 203 -12.80 -20.90 7.12
N TYR A 204 -11.80 -20.37 7.85
CA TYR A 204 -10.92 -21.19 8.69
C TYR A 204 -11.66 -21.88 9.84
N GLU A 205 -12.53 -21.17 10.55
CA GLU A 205 -13.30 -21.75 11.66
C GLU A 205 -14.26 -22.84 11.17
N ALA A 206 -14.88 -22.68 9.99
CA ALA A 206 -15.71 -23.70 9.38
C ALA A 206 -14.90 -24.98 9.06
N VAL A 207 -13.68 -24.85 8.53
CA VAL A 207 -12.79 -25.99 8.24
C VAL A 207 -12.35 -26.69 9.52
N LEU A 208 -12.04 -25.94 10.58
CA LEU A 208 -11.66 -26.51 11.87
C LEU A 208 -12.83 -27.26 12.52
N ALA A 209 -14.05 -26.73 12.44
CA ALA A 209 -15.25 -27.41 12.91
C ALA A 209 -15.46 -28.75 12.20
N CYS A 210 -15.35 -28.80 10.86
CA CYS A 210 -15.48 -30.05 10.10
C CYS A 210 -14.33 -31.06 10.39
N SER A 211 -13.16 -30.58 10.83
CA SER A 211 -12.01 -31.44 11.16
C SER A 211 -12.07 -32.01 12.58
N GLY A 212 -12.64 -31.26 13.54
CA GLY A 212 -12.75 -31.67 14.95
C GLY A 212 -13.70 -32.86 15.17
N ASP A 213 -14.68 -33.04 14.29
CA ASP A 213 -15.63 -34.16 14.35
C ASP A 213 -15.06 -35.49 13.81
N ASN A 214 -13.83 -35.48 13.26
CA ASN A 214 -13.20 -36.64 12.62
C ASN A 214 -12.06 -37.28 13.43
N GLU A 215 -11.88 -36.94 14.72
CA GLU A 215 -10.88 -37.63 15.54
C GLU A 215 -11.34 -39.07 15.84
N PRO A 216 -10.65 -40.11 15.32
CA PRO A 216 -11.05 -41.49 15.57
C PRO A 216 -10.80 -41.79 17.05
N THR A 217 -11.88 -42.02 17.79
CA THR A 217 -11.83 -42.55 19.15
C THR A 217 -10.90 -43.76 19.18
N PRO A 218 -9.87 -43.79 20.05
CA PRO A 218 -8.99 -44.96 20.14
C PRO A 218 -9.81 -46.20 20.48
N PRO A 219 -9.54 -47.38 19.87
CA PRO A 219 -10.34 -48.57 20.11
C PRO A 219 -10.02 -49.11 21.50
N GLY A 220 -10.85 -48.75 22.49
CA GLY A 220 -10.66 -49.16 23.86
C GLY A 220 -11.97 -49.21 24.63
N GLY A 221 -12.66 -50.35 24.55
CA GLY A 221 -13.65 -50.78 25.55
C GLY A 221 -15.09 -50.80 25.08
N ARG A 222 -15.56 -51.99 24.67
CA ARG A 222 -16.98 -52.32 24.59
C ARG A 222 -17.67 -52.03 25.93
N SER A 223 -18.80 -51.33 25.88
CA SER A 223 -19.97 -51.67 26.68
C SER A 223 -21.22 -51.32 25.89
N VAL A 224 -22.01 -52.36 25.60
CA VAL A 224 -23.31 -52.34 24.95
C VAL A 224 -24.36 -51.88 25.97
N ALA A 225 -25.20 -50.90 25.62
CA ALA A 225 -26.62 -50.88 25.98
C ALA A 225 -27.34 -49.84 25.12
N ALA A 226 -28.36 -50.30 24.41
CA ALA A 226 -29.26 -49.53 23.57
C ALA A 226 -30.23 -48.68 24.41
N ASP A 227 -30.65 -47.53 23.88
CA ASP A 227 -32.06 -47.16 23.89
C ASP A 227 -32.33 -46.15 22.76
N ASP A 228 -33.42 -46.41 22.03
CA ASP A 228 -33.90 -45.63 20.89
C ASP A 228 -34.57 -44.34 21.37
N THR A 229 -34.37 -43.22 20.65
CA THR A 229 -35.42 -42.24 20.25
C THR A 229 -34.74 -41.04 19.59
N GLU A 230 -34.77 -41.02 18.26
CA GLU A 230 -34.44 -39.86 17.44
C GLU A 230 -35.67 -38.93 17.31
N PRO A 231 -35.48 -37.61 17.44
CA PRO A 231 -36.11 -36.73 16.47
C PRO A 231 -35.08 -35.79 15.83
N ALA A 232 -35.23 -35.68 14.51
CA ALA A 232 -34.47 -34.87 13.58
C ALA A 232 -34.17 -33.44 14.09
N ALA A 233 -32.87 -33.11 14.18
CA ALA A 233 -32.38 -31.75 14.31
C ALA A 233 -32.07 -31.16 12.92
N PRO A 234 -32.32 -29.85 12.68
CA PRO A 234 -32.24 -29.25 11.37
C PRO A 234 -30.79 -28.94 10.97
N GLY A 235 -30.42 -29.35 9.75
CA GLY A 235 -29.40 -28.72 8.89
C GLY A 235 -28.09 -28.30 9.56
N GLY A 236 -27.20 -29.27 9.83
CA GLY A 236 -25.79 -28.98 10.08
C GLY A 236 -25.13 -28.23 8.91
N PRO A 237 -24.05 -27.46 9.16
CA PRO A 237 -23.37 -26.70 8.12
C PRO A 237 -22.89 -27.62 7.01
N VAL A 238 -23.33 -27.33 5.78
CA VAL A 238 -22.88 -28.05 4.58
C VAL A 238 -21.40 -27.72 4.38
N CYS A 239 -20.51 -28.62 4.82
CA CYS A 239 -19.07 -28.53 4.57
C CYS A 239 -18.84 -28.62 3.05
N ARG A 240 -18.78 -27.47 2.36
CA ARG A 240 -18.17 -27.40 1.03
C ARG A 240 -16.67 -27.42 1.22
N THR A 241 -16.01 -28.47 0.75
CA THR A 241 -14.56 -28.49 0.61
C THR A 241 -14.13 -27.32 -0.29
N PRO A 242 -13.18 -26.48 0.13
CA PRO A 242 -12.56 -25.55 -0.79
C PRO A 242 -11.73 -26.37 -1.78
N THR A 243 -12.06 -26.28 -3.07
CA THR A 243 -11.19 -26.68 -4.18
C THR A 243 -9.89 -25.89 -4.08
N GLY A 244 -8.91 -26.45 -3.39
CA GLY A 244 -7.60 -25.85 -3.18
C GLY A 244 -6.76 -26.77 -2.30
N ASP A 245 -6.07 -27.71 -2.95
CA ASP A 245 -5.13 -28.63 -2.32
C ASP A 245 -4.07 -27.85 -1.50
N PRO A 246 -3.99 -28.02 -0.16
CA PRO A 246 -2.99 -27.35 0.67
C PRO A 246 -1.55 -27.82 0.38
N SER A 247 -1.36 -28.85 -0.46
CA SER A 247 -0.04 -29.35 -0.88
C SER A 247 0.68 -28.44 -1.88
N GLN A 248 0.02 -27.41 -2.43
CA GLN A 248 0.61 -26.49 -3.42
C GLN A 248 1.37 -25.29 -2.81
N LEU A 249 1.36 -25.12 -1.48
CA LEU A 249 2.06 -24.01 -0.79
C LEU A 249 3.47 -24.35 -0.29
N GLN A 250 3.99 -25.55 -0.56
CA GLN A 250 5.37 -25.95 -0.22
C GLN A 250 6.20 -26.27 -1.48
N ALA A 251 6.47 -25.28 -2.32
CA ALA A 251 7.53 -25.39 -3.32
C ALA A 251 8.04 -24.02 -3.79
N VAL A 252 8.59 -23.21 -2.88
CA VAL A 252 9.54 -22.16 -3.28
C VAL A 252 10.77 -22.32 -2.41
N SER A 253 11.70 -23.16 -2.88
CA SER A 253 13.07 -23.24 -2.38
C SER A 253 13.93 -22.22 -3.14
N PRO A 254 14.92 -21.59 -2.49
CA PRO A 254 15.70 -20.52 -3.11
C PRO A 254 16.74 -21.09 -4.09
N ALA A 255 16.90 -20.40 -5.22
CA ALA A 255 18.07 -20.45 -6.08
C ALA A 255 18.60 -19.02 -6.25
#